data_AF-A0A9W9Z530-F1
#
_entry.id   AF-A0A9W9Z530-F1
#
_cell.length_a   1.000
_cell.length_b   1.000
_cell.length_c   1.000
_cell.angle_alpha   90.00
_cell.angle_beta   90.00
_cell.angle_gamma   90.00
#
_symmetry.space_group_name_H-M   'P 1'
#
loop_
_entity.id
_entity.type
_entity.pdbx_description
1 polymer ?
#
loop_
_entity_poly.entity_id
_entity_poly.type
_entity_poly.pdbx_seq_one_letter_code
_entity_poly.pdbx_strand_id
1 'polypeptide(L)'
;MGKFATETEIDSGVCLVYDSGKLQGTTGQTVAVCLLVRVEVGSSWQKPPTPISLQSHFRKHICVRSGGNLLKIYNNQKCNSPNRGCTAKCDGSTTKDAKTRFTIENSRRRKCIQYTDKHDGSKYALKVINGTNVTFEKRQCDNTIGDDFLFDEEKVKGVYKYKHTVISNTMCLGVASNCDDESLYLINTNSKNRRCSFKRR
;
A
#
# COMPACT_ATOMS: atom_id res chain seq x y z
N MET A 1 10.06 9.39 49.71
CA MET A 1 11.24 9.60 48.84
C MET A 1 11.84 8.23 48.55
N GLY A 2 11.48 7.63 47.41
CA GLY A 2 11.88 6.27 47.00
C GLY A 2 11.87 6.22 45.47
N LYS A 3 12.92 5.63 44.91
CA LYS A 3 13.53 5.98 43.61
C LYS A 3 12.90 5.26 42.41
N PHE A 4 13.10 5.89 41.24
CA PHE A 4 12.67 5.52 39.90
C PHE A 4 13.07 4.10 39.46
N ALA A 5 12.20 3.47 38.68
CA ALA A 5 12.50 2.31 37.86
C ALA A 5 13.25 2.76 36.60
N THR A 6 14.36 2.09 36.27
CA THR A 6 15.01 2.21 34.96
C THR A 6 14.44 1.16 34.02
N GLU A 7 13.74 1.60 32.97
CA GLU A 7 13.36 0.77 31.83
C GLU A 7 14.62 0.33 31.09
N THR A 8 14.74 -0.97 30.83
CA THR A 8 15.68 -1.48 29.82
C THR A 8 14.83 -2.11 28.73
N GLU A 9 14.83 -1.53 27.54
CA GLU A 9 14.17 -2.07 26.35
C GLU A 9 14.78 -3.43 26.00
N ILE A 10 13.97 -4.48 26.06
CA ILE A 10 14.22 -5.73 25.37
C ILE A 10 13.04 -5.94 24.43
N ASP A 11 13.37 -6.12 23.16
CA ASP A 11 12.45 -6.23 22.04
C ASP A 11 11.27 -7.16 22.36
N SER A 12 10.05 -6.61 22.33
CA SER A 12 8.75 -7.31 22.37
C SER A 12 8.22 -7.88 23.71
N GLY A 13 8.62 -7.38 24.90
CA GLY A 13 7.92 -7.72 26.14
C GLY A 13 8.15 -6.75 27.30
N VAL A 14 7.07 -6.27 27.94
CA VAL A 14 7.16 -5.45 29.16
C VAL A 14 7.31 -6.36 30.38
N CYS A 15 8.43 -6.28 31.08
CA CYS A 15 8.63 -6.92 32.38
C CYS A 15 8.23 -5.94 33.50
N LEU A 16 7.21 -6.27 34.28
CA LEU A 16 6.94 -5.59 35.54
C LEU A 16 7.65 -6.35 36.66
N VAL A 17 8.71 -5.75 37.20
CA VAL A 17 9.40 -6.27 38.38
C VAL A 17 8.75 -5.67 39.62
N TYR A 18 8.10 -6.51 40.43
CA TYR A 18 7.60 -6.12 41.74
C TYR A 18 8.58 -6.59 42.82
N ASP A 19 9.04 -5.68 43.66
CA ASP A 19 9.81 -6.00 44.87
C ASP A 19 8.81 -6.31 46.00
N SER A 20 8.60 -7.60 46.29
CA SER A 20 7.80 -8.01 47.44
C SER A 20 8.68 -7.93 48.69
N GLY A 21 8.34 -6.98 49.56
CA GLY A 21 9.06 -6.72 50.80
C GLY A 21 9.36 -7.97 51.62
N LYS A 22 10.61 -8.00 52.12
CA LYS A 22 11.24 -8.96 53.03
C LYS A 22 10.30 -9.86 53.84
N LEU A 23 10.45 -11.17 53.66
CA LEU A 23 10.29 -12.13 54.75
C LEU A 23 11.67 -12.61 55.20
N GLN A 24 11.92 -12.47 56.50
CA GLN A 24 13.18 -12.80 57.17
C GLN A 24 13.45 -14.31 57.11
N GLY A 25 14.70 -14.66 56.79
CA GLY A 25 15.24 -16.00 57.03
C GLY A 25 15.95 -16.60 55.81
N THR A 26 17.28 -16.52 55.82
CA THR A 26 18.24 -17.38 55.09
C THR A 26 18.24 -17.36 53.55
N THR A 27 19.36 -16.86 53.00
CA THR A 27 19.82 -16.93 51.59
C THR A 27 18.79 -16.48 50.54
N GLY A 28 18.78 -15.17 50.25
CA GLY A 28 17.93 -14.57 49.24
C GLY A 28 18.23 -15.05 47.82
N GLN A 29 17.37 -15.92 47.30
CA GLN A 29 17.16 -16.05 45.86
C GLN A 29 15.94 -15.20 45.49
N THR A 30 16.18 -14.15 44.70
CA THR A 30 15.10 -13.38 44.08
C THR A 30 14.45 -14.25 42.99
N VAL A 31 13.22 -14.70 43.22
CA VAL A 31 12.45 -15.43 42.21
C VAL A 31 11.71 -14.42 41.34
N ALA A 32 12.18 -14.21 40.11
CA ALA A 32 11.45 -13.43 39.11
C ALA A 32 10.41 -14.33 38.44
N VAL A 33 9.13 -14.03 38.65
CA VAL A 33 8.02 -14.69 37.94
C VAL A 33 7.68 -13.84 36.72
N CYS A 34 8.15 -14.24 35.54
CA CYS A 34 7.82 -13.57 34.29
C CYS A 34 6.48 -14.08 33.77
N LEU A 35 5.44 -13.26 33.87
CA LEU A 35 4.14 -13.54 33.23
C LEU A 35 4.18 -12.99 31.79
N LEU A 36 4.28 -13.88 30.81
CA LEU A 36 4.09 -13.54 29.39
C LEU A 36 2.61 -13.32 29.12
N VAL A 37 2.15 -12.09 29.32
CA VAL A 37 0.80 -11.68 28.89
C VAL A 37 0.91 -11.23 27.44
N ARG A 38 0.12 -11.81 26.54
CA ARG A 38 -0.04 -11.26 25.19
C ARG A 38 -0.64 -9.86 25.34
N VAL A 39 0.16 -8.84 25.04
CA VAL A 39 -0.37 -7.49 24.84
C VAL A 39 -1.14 -7.53 23.53
N GLU A 40 -2.46 -7.67 23.63
CA GLU A 40 -3.35 -7.37 22.52
C GLU A 40 -3.31 -5.86 22.34
N VAL A 41 -2.41 -5.38 21.48
CA VAL A 41 -2.48 -4.02 20.95
C VAL A 41 -3.82 -3.93 20.26
N GLY A 42 -4.78 -3.25 20.89
CA GLY A 42 -6.11 -3.01 20.37
C GLY A 42 -5.99 -2.32 19.03
N SER A 43 -5.98 -3.10 17.94
CA SER A 43 -6.07 -2.57 16.61
C SER A 43 -7.41 -1.84 16.54
N SER A 44 -7.36 -0.53 16.32
CA SER A 44 -8.56 0.22 15.93
C SER A 44 -9.28 -0.60 14.87
N TRP A 45 -10.60 -0.75 14.96
CA TRP A 45 -11.44 -1.49 14.02
C TRP A 45 -11.47 -0.82 12.64
N GLN A 46 -10.30 -0.62 12.03
CA GLN A 46 -10.16 -0.30 10.64
C GLN A 46 -10.38 -1.60 9.91
N LYS A 47 -11.55 -1.70 9.28
CA LYS A 47 -11.86 -2.80 8.38
C LYS A 47 -10.66 -2.97 7.43
N PRO A 48 -10.09 -4.18 7.32
CA PRO A 48 -8.95 -4.39 6.47
C PRO A 48 -9.33 -4.00 5.04
N PRO A 49 -8.39 -3.44 4.27
CA PRO A 49 -8.68 -2.93 2.95
C PRO A 49 -9.11 -4.08 2.06
N THR A 50 -10.26 -3.92 1.41
CA THR A 50 -10.77 -4.96 0.52
C THR A 50 -9.94 -4.99 -0.76
N PRO A 51 -9.42 -6.16 -1.17
CA PRO A 51 -8.80 -6.30 -2.48
C PRO A 51 -9.81 -6.03 -3.60
N ILE A 52 -9.44 -5.17 -4.55
CA ILE A 52 -10.23 -4.74 -5.70
C ILE A 52 -9.46 -4.93 -6.99
N SER A 53 -10.16 -5.07 -8.11
CA SER A 53 -9.57 -4.96 -9.43
C SER A 53 -9.78 -3.55 -9.98
N LEU A 54 -8.72 -2.94 -10.51
CA LEU A 54 -8.77 -1.63 -11.15
C LEU A 54 -8.83 -1.80 -12.66
N GLN A 55 -9.98 -1.43 -13.26
CA GLN A 55 -10.22 -1.58 -14.69
C GLN A 55 -10.20 -0.22 -15.42
N SER A 56 -9.34 -0.04 -16.42
CA SER A 56 -9.35 1.16 -17.27
C SER A 56 -10.65 1.23 -18.07
N HIS A 57 -11.39 2.34 -17.91
CA HIS A 57 -12.63 2.59 -18.63
C HIS A 57 -12.37 2.85 -20.12
N PHE A 58 -11.30 3.59 -20.45
CA PHE A 58 -10.91 3.86 -21.84
C PHE A 58 -10.57 2.56 -22.58
N ARG A 59 -9.70 1.73 -22.02
CA ARG A 59 -9.28 0.48 -22.66
C ARG A 59 -10.46 -0.45 -22.91
N LYS A 60 -11.33 -0.58 -21.91
CA LYS A 60 -12.52 -1.42 -22.00
C LYS A 60 -13.44 -1.05 -23.17
N HIS A 61 -13.63 0.25 -23.39
CA HIS A 61 -14.64 0.73 -24.34
C HIS A 61 -14.06 1.13 -25.70
N ILE A 62 -12.77 1.47 -25.77
CA ILE A 62 -12.11 1.96 -27.00
C ILE A 62 -11.11 0.93 -27.53
N CYS A 63 -10.27 0.36 -26.67
CA CYS A 63 -9.20 -0.59 -27.07
C CYS A 63 -9.65 -2.06 -26.93
N VAL A 64 -10.83 -2.41 -27.45
CA VAL A 64 -11.48 -3.70 -27.21
C VAL A 64 -10.62 -4.90 -27.68
N ARG A 65 -9.77 -4.70 -28.68
CA ARG A 65 -8.96 -5.77 -29.30
C ARG A 65 -7.57 -5.95 -28.72
N SER A 66 -7.02 -4.98 -28.00
CA SER A 66 -5.60 -4.97 -27.60
C SER A 66 -5.33 -5.60 -26.22
N GLY A 67 -6.33 -6.25 -25.61
CA GLY A 67 -6.23 -6.60 -24.18
C GLY A 67 -6.12 -5.35 -23.31
N GLY A 68 -5.92 -5.50 -22.00
CA GLY A 68 -5.60 -4.34 -21.17
C GLY A 68 -6.73 -3.62 -20.48
N ASN A 69 -7.57 -4.42 -19.85
CA ASN A 69 -8.63 -3.91 -19.01
C ASN A 69 -8.16 -3.63 -17.60
N LEU A 70 -7.41 -4.54 -16.99
CA LEU A 70 -7.04 -4.46 -15.57
C LEU A 70 -5.60 -3.99 -15.39
N LEU A 71 -5.36 -3.22 -14.33
CA LEU A 71 -4.01 -2.94 -13.85
C LEU A 71 -3.32 -4.27 -13.46
N LYS A 72 -2.09 -4.46 -13.90
CA LYS A 72 -1.22 -5.60 -13.63
C LYS A 72 0.17 -5.12 -13.22
N ILE A 73 0.80 -5.89 -12.34
CA ILE A 73 2.23 -5.77 -12.06
C ILE A 73 2.95 -6.82 -12.89
N TYR A 74 3.98 -6.40 -13.62
CA TYR A 74 4.89 -7.34 -14.27
C TYR A 74 6.03 -7.66 -13.34
N ASN A 75 5.88 -8.77 -12.62
CA ASN A 75 6.93 -9.30 -11.77
C ASN A 75 7.99 -9.99 -12.65
N ASN A 76 8.99 -9.21 -13.10
CA ASN A 76 10.21 -9.72 -13.73
C ASN A 76 11.37 -9.69 -12.73
N GLN A 77 12.55 -10.23 -13.08
CA GLN A 77 13.70 -10.25 -12.16
C GLN A 77 14.07 -8.87 -11.55
N LYS A 78 13.69 -7.75 -12.18
CA LYS A 78 13.94 -6.40 -11.65
C LYS A 78 13.09 -6.07 -10.42
N CYS A 79 11.96 -6.75 -10.21
CA CYS A 79 11.07 -6.56 -9.07
C CYS A 79 11.59 -7.09 -7.74
N ASN A 80 12.56 -8.01 -7.79
CA ASN A 80 13.04 -8.73 -6.61
C ASN A 80 14.13 -7.97 -5.85
N SER A 81 14.56 -6.79 -6.32
CA SER A 81 15.59 -5.98 -5.65
C SER A 81 14.97 -4.83 -4.86
N PRO A 82 15.43 -4.55 -3.62
CA PRO A 82 15.07 -3.34 -2.92
C PRO A 82 15.48 -2.12 -3.76
N ASN A 83 14.59 -1.14 -3.89
CA ASN A 83 14.73 0.08 -4.70
C ASN A 83 14.70 -0.09 -6.23
N ARG A 84 14.33 -1.26 -6.76
CA ARG A 84 14.03 -1.41 -8.20
C ARG A 84 12.52 -1.52 -8.42
N GLY A 85 12.02 -0.64 -9.27
CA GLY A 85 10.61 -0.58 -9.61
C GLY A 85 10.18 -1.66 -10.61
N CYS A 86 8.98 -2.20 -10.40
CA CYS A 86 8.24 -3.04 -11.34
C CYS A 86 7.41 -2.20 -12.30
N THR A 87 7.37 -2.59 -13.57
CA THR A 87 6.51 -1.93 -14.55
C THR A 87 5.03 -2.12 -14.17
N ALA A 88 4.31 -1.01 -14.07
CA ALA A 88 2.86 -0.98 -13.93
C ALA A 88 2.21 -0.94 -15.31
N LYS A 89 1.42 -1.96 -15.63
CA LYS A 89 0.73 -2.07 -16.93
C LYS A 89 -0.76 -2.22 -16.77
N CYS A 90 -1.51 -1.94 -17.82
CA CYS A 90 -2.91 -2.21 -17.99
C CYS A 90 -3.08 -3.13 -19.20
N ASP A 91 -2.79 -4.42 -19.02
CA ASP A 91 -2.84 -5.51 -20.03
C ASP A 91 -3.61 -6.76 -19.53
N GLY A 92 -4.29 -6.67 -18.38
CA GLY A 92 -5.05 -7.80 -17.84
C GLY A 92 -6.33 -8.14 -18.61
N SER A 93 -6.74 -9.42 -18.53
CA SER A 93 -8.03 -9.91 -19.01
C SER A 93 -9.19 -9.35 -18.17
N THR A 94 -10.41 -9.32 -18.71
CA THR A 94 -11.61 -8.86 -17.98
C THR A 94 -12.09 -9.84 -16.91
N THR A 95 -11.59 -11.08 -16.97
CA THR A 95 -11.76 -12.09 -15.92
C THR A 95 -11.08 -11.60 -14.64
N LYS A 96 -11.66 -11.89 -13.47
CA LYS A 96 -11.11 -11.48 -12.17
C LYS A 96 -9.84 -12.27 -11.87
N ASP A 97 -8.76 -11.98 -12.61
CA ASP A 97 -7.46 -12.59 -12.42
C ASP A 97 -7.06 -12.41 -10.96
N ALA A 98 -6.84 -13.54 -10.28
CA ALA A 98 -6.58 -13.57 -8.87
C ALA A 98 -5.26 -12.83 -8.54
N LYS A 99 -4.37 -12.66 -9.53
CA LYS A 99 -3.09 -11.95 -9.41
C LYS A 99 -3.20 -10.44 -9.67
N THR A 100 -4.36 -9.88 -9.97
CA THR A 100 -4.53 -8.45 -10.30
C THR A 100 -5.41 -7.70 -9.30
N ARG A 101 -5.35 -8.12 -8.03
CA ARG A 101 -6.11 -7.48 -6.96
C ARG A 101 -5.20 -6.53 -6.21
N PHE A 102 -5.62 -5.27 -6.13
CA PHE A 102 -4.96 -4.20 -5.42
C PHE A 102 -5.78 -3.85 -4.19
N THR A 103 -5.15 -3.28 -3.19
CA THR A 103 -5.85 -2.58 -2.12
C THR A 103 -5.60 -1.08 -2.27
N ILE A 104 -6.60 -0.30 -1.87
CA ILE A 104 -6.49 1.16 -1.84
C ILE A 104 -6.59 1.58 -0.39
N GLU A 105 -5.46 2.03 0.12
CA GLU A 105 -5.28 2.43 1.49
C GLU A 105 -5.50 3.93 1.63
N ASN A 106 -6.08 4.33 2.76
CA ASN A 106 -6.05 5.73 3.16
C ASN A 106 -4.73 5.99 3.87
N SER A 107 -3.90 6.87 3.33
CA SER A 107 -2.69 7.36 3.98
C SER A 107 -2.65 8.87 3.89
N ARG A 108 -2.50 9.54 5.03
CA ARG A 108 -2.42 11.02 5.12
C ARG A 108 -3.54 11.73 4.33
N ARG A 109 -4.78 11.23 4.46
CA ARG A 109 -6.01 11.70 3.77
C ARG A 109 -6.04 11.52 2.24
N ARG A 110 -5.02 10.89 1.68
CA ARG A 110 -4.89 10.55 0.26
C ARG A 110 -4.94 9.02 0.10
N LYS A 111 -4.88 8.56 -1.13
CA LYS A 111 -4.92 7.15 -1.49
C LYS A 111 -3.54 6.62 -1.84
N CYS A 112 -3.22 5.46 -1.34
CA CYS A 112 -2.08 4.67 -1.75
C CYS A 112 -2.57 3.37 -2.40
N ILE A 113 -2.10 3.08 -3.61
CA ILE A 113 -2.49 1.87 -4.36
C ILE A 113 -1.39 0.84 -4.16
N GLN A 114 -1.72 -0.28 -3.52
CA GLN A 114 -0.78 -1.39 -3.33
C GLN A 114 -1.28 -2.70 -3.91
N TYR A 115 -0.33 -3.55 -4.26
CA TYR A 115 -0.52 -4.94 -4.59
C TYR A 115 0.11 -5.81 -3.51
N THR A 116 -0.54 -6.93 -3.21
CA THR A 116 0.03 -7.98 -2.34
C THR A 116 0.29 -9.20 -3.19
N ASP A 117 1.57 -9.58 -3.31
CA ASP A 117 1.96 -10.81 -3.98
C ASP A 117 1.45 -12.01 -3.17
N LYS A 118 0.81 -12.95 -3.87
CA LYS A 118 0.18 -14.11 -3.24
C LYS A 118 1.17 -15.21 -2.91
N HIS A 119 2.34 -15.20 -3.52
CA HIS A 119 3.35 -16.24 -3.36
C HIS A 119 4.12 -16.04 -2.05
N ASP A 120 4.53 -14.81 -1.74
CA ASP A 120 5.37 -14.49 -0.59
C ASP A 120 4.74 -13.45 0.37
N GLY A 121 3.58 -12.90 0.06
CA GLY A 121 2.93 -11.86 0.85
C GLY A 121 3.57 -10.47 0.71
N SER A 122 4.58 -10.31 -0.15
CA SER A 122 5.26 -9.03 -0.36
C SER A 122 4.29 -7.97 -0.86
N LYS A 123 4.40 -6.76 -0.30
CA LYS A 123 3.60 -5.61 -0.72
C LYS A 123 4.38 -4.70 -1.65
N TYR A 124 3.69 -4.18 -2.65
CA TYR A 124 4.24 -3.26 -3.63
C TYR A 124 3.33 -2.06 -3.78
N ALA A 125 3.85 -0.86 -3.56
CA ALA A 125 3.09 0.39 -3.66
C ALA A 125 3.41 1.10 -4.97
N LEU A 126 2.39 1.70 -5.60
CA LEU A 126 2.53 2.44 -6.85
C LEU A 126 3.18 3.80 -6.57
N LYS A 127 4.34 4.04 -7.15
CA LYS A 127 5.18 5.23 -7.04
C LYS A 127 5.24 6.00 -8.36
N VAL A 128 5.32 7.31 -8.27
CA VAL A 128 5.67 8.23 -9.36
C VAL A 128 7.18 8.44 -9.38
N ILE A 129 7.86 8.15 -10.50
CA ILE A 129 9.35 8.14 -10.54
C ILE A 129 9.98 9.26 -11.36
N ASN A 130 9.27 9.93 -12.26
CA ASN A 130 9.81 11.03 -13.08
C ASN A 130 8.69 12.04 -13.49
N GLY A 131 7.73 12.28 -12.60
CA GLY A 131 6.59 13.17 -12.83
C GLY A 131 5.51 12.62 -13.78
N THR A 132 5.87 11.77 -14.74
CA THR A 132 4.94 11.15 -15.69
C THR A 132 4.90 9.62 -15.59
N ASN A 133 6.02 8.99 -15.28
CA ASN A 133 6.11 7.53 -15.20
C ASN A 133 5.74 7.03 -13.82
N VAL A 134 5.08 5.87 -13.78
CA VAL A 134 4.74 5.17 -12.55
C VAL A 134 5.32 3.75 -12.53
N THR A 135 5.68 3.30 -11.35
CA THR A 135 6.25 1.98 -11.12
C THR A 135 5.78 1.45 -9.77
N PHE A 136 5.77 0.14 -9.58
CA PHE A 136 5.54 -0.44 -8.26
C PHE A 136 6.88 -0.67 -7.56
N GLU A 137 7.07 -0.14 -6.36
CA GLU A 137 8.25 -0.47 -5.52
C GLU A 137 7.84 -1.41 -4.40
N LYS A 138 8.73 -2.32 -4.01
CA LYS A 138 8.54 -3.22 -2.85
C LYS A 138 8.49 -2.39 -1.56
N ARG A 139 7.28 -1.95 -1.21
CA ARG A 139 6.96 -1.09 -0.09
C ARG A 139 5.49 -1.23 0.27
N GLN A 140 5.16 -1.06 1.53
CA GLN A 140 3.78 -1.08 2.02
C GLN A 140 3.20 0.33 2.06
N CYS A 141 1.89 0.45 1.79
CA CYS A 141 1.15 1.66 2.10
C CYS A 141 0.99 1.80 3.62
N ASP A 142 1.55 2.87 4.17
CA ASP A 142 1.41 3.27 5.57
C ASP A 142 1.50 4.81 5.69
N ASN A 143 1.50 5.33 6.92
CA ASN A 143 1.55 6.78 7.17
C ASN A 143 2.94 7.40 6.95
N THR A 144 3.99 6.59 6.77
CA THR A 144 5.38 7.01 6.53
C THR A 144 5.76 7.00 5.04
N ILE A 145 4.89 6.49 4.19
CA ILE A 145 5.13 6.42 2.74
C ILE A 145 5.30 7.82 2.14
N GLY A 146 6.18 7.97 1.15
CA GLY A 146 6.45 9.26 0.50
C GLY A 146 5.27 9.80 -0.32
N ASP A 147 5.29 11.12 -0.61
CA ASP A 147 4.23 11.80 -1.36
C ASP A 147 4.09 11.30 -2.81
N ASP A 148 5.18 10.81 -3.37
CA ASP A 148 5.31 10.13 -4.66
C ASP A 148 4.49 8.84 -4.78
N PHE A 149 3.97 8.30 -3.67
CA PHE A 149 3.06 7.15 -3.65
C PHE A 149 1.58 7.54 -3.42
N LEU A 150 1.31 8.82 -3.16
CA LEU A 150 0.00 9.28 -2.75
C LEU A 150 -0.75 9.94 -3.91
N PHE A 151 -2.04 9.58 -3.98
CA PHE A 151 -2.97 10.03 -5.01
C PHE A 151 -4.26 10.59 -4.38
N ASP A 152 -4.77 11.68 -4.92
CA ASP A 152 -6.08 12.19 -4.60
C ASP A 152 -7.15 11.42 -5.40
N GLU A 153 -8.21 10.99 -4.73
CA GLU A 153 -9.29 10.23 -5.37
C GLU A 153 -10.47 11.14 -5.72
N GLU A 154 -10.88 11.12 -6.98
CA GLU A 154 -12.11 11.76 -7.44
C GLU A 154 -13.08 10.68 -7.94
N LYS A 155 -14.29 10.63 -7.39
CA LYS A 155 -15.36 9.75 -7.86
C LYS A 155 -16.35 10.53 -8.74
N VAL A 156 -16.54 10.08 -9.99
CA VAL A 156 -17.45 10.70 -10.94
C VAL A 156 -18.33 9.62 -11.56
N LYS A 157 -19.65 9.70 -11.36
CA LYS A 157 -20.64 8.79 -12.01
C LYS A 157 -20.24 7.29 -11.97
N GLY A 158 -19.71 6.83 -10.84
CA GLY A 158 -19.32 5.42 -10.64
C GLY A 158 -17.96 4.99 -11.23
N VAL A 159 -17.18 5.93 -11.76
CA VAL A 159 -15.75 5.74 -12.06
C VAL A 159 -14.89 6.55 -11.09
N TYR A 160 -13.64 6.13 -10.92
CA TYR A 160 -12.66 6.71 -10.03
C TYR A 160 -11.48 7.24 -10.83
N LYS A 161 -10.95 8.39 -10.43
CA LYS A 161 -9.69 8.93 -10.92
C LYS A 161 -8.73 9.04 -9.76
N TYR A 162 -7.46 8.75 -10.02
CA TYR A 162 -6.37 8.92 -9.06
C TYR A 162 -5.46 10.01 -9.59
N LYS A 163 -5.35 11.11 -8.85
CA LYS A 163 -4.61 12.30 -9.25
C LYS A 163 -3.36 12.45 -8.42
N HIS A 164 -2.30 12.91 -9.04
CA HIS A 164 -1.07 13.23 -8.35
C HIS A 164 -0.75 14.70 -8.64
N THR A 165 -0.59 15.47 -7.56
CA THR A 165 -0.35 16.91 -7.63
C THR A 165 1.09 17.18 -7.23
N VAL A 166 1.85 17.76 -8.16
CA VAL A 166 3.22 18.24 -7.90
C VAL A 166 3.22 19.74 -8.09
N ILE A 167 3.44 20.48 -7.00
CA ILE A 167 3.45 21.95 -6.93
C ILE A 167 2.10 22.57 -7.34
N SER A 168 1.86 22.69 -8.64
CA SER A 168 0.63 23.25 -9.22
C SER A 168 0.13 22.46 -10.43
N ASN A 169 0.80 21.36 -10.78
CA ASN A 169 0.42 20.51 -11.88
C ASN A 169 -0.27 19.25 -11.33
N THR A 170 -1.57 19.14 -11.60
CA THR A 170 -2.36 17.96 -11.26
C THR A 170 -2.43 17.05 -12.47
N MET A 171 -1.75 15.91 -12.39
CA MET A 171 -1.86 14.85 -13.40
C MET A 171 -2.75 13.73 -12.89
N CYS A 172 -3.29 12.91 -13.79
CA CYS A 172 -4.06 11.75 -13.42
C CYS A 172 -3.41 10.46 -13.89
N LEU A 173 -3.44 9.44 -13.03
CA LEU A 173 -3.10 8.09 -13.40
C LEU A 173 -4.01 7.66 -14.56
N GLY A 174 -3.45 7.07 -15.59
CA GLY A 174 -4.17 6.69 -16.78
C GLY A 174 -3.35 5.87 -17.75
N VAL A 175 -3.89 5.71 -18.96
CA VAL A 175 -3.29 4.94 -20.05
C VAL A 175 -3.01 5.82 -21.26
N ALA A 176 -2.05 5.42 -22.09
CA ALA A 176 -1.85 6.02 -23.41
C ALA A 176 -3.12 5.97 -24.28
N SER A 177 -3.26 6.92 -25.20
CA SER A 177 -4.34 6.89 -26.21
C SER A 177 -4.12 5.80 -27.26
N ASN A 178 -2.87 5.43 -27.51
CA ASN A 178 -2.51 4.30 -28.35
C ASN A 178 -2.90 2.99 -27.63
N CYS A 179 -3.66 2.13 -28.32
CA CYS A 179 -4.12 0.86 -27.78
C CYS A 179 -3.02 -0.21 -27.70
N ASP A 180 -1.85 -0.01 -28.31
CA ASP A 180 -0.75 -0.98 -28.25
C ASP A 180 0.18 -0.77 -27.04
N ASP A 181 0.17 0.44 -26.45
CA ASP A 181 0.97 0.73 -25.27
C ASP A 181 0.21 0.34 -23.99
N GLU A 182 0.62 -0.75 -23.37
CA GLU A 182 -0.01 -1.26 -22.16
C GLU A 182 0.37 -0.51 -20.88
N SER A 183 1.30 0.43 -20.92
CA SER A 183 1.85 1.01 -19.68
C SER A 183 0.90 2.01 -19.00
N LEU A 184 1.06 2.17 -17.68
CA LEU A 184 0.43 3.26 -16.95
C LEU A 184 1.32 4.51 -16.89
N TYR A 185 0.67 5.67 -16.91
CA TYR A 185 1.31 6.97 -16.81
C TYR A 185 0.49 7.94 -15.97
N LEU A 186 1.13 8.99 -15.49
CA LEU A 186 0.50 10.25 -15.14
C LEU A 186 0.34 11.09 -16.39
N ILE A 187 -0.89 11.49 -16.66
CA ILE A 187 -1.26 12.22 -17.88
C ILE A 187 -1.79 13.59 -17.46
N ASN A 188 -1.20 14.64 -18.03
CA ASN A 188 -1.73 15.99 -17.92
C ASN A 188 -2.99 16.09 -18.77
N THR A 189 -4.16 16.04 -18.14
CA THR A 189 -5.43 16.12 -18.86
C THR A 189 -6.50 16.81 -18.04
N ASN A 190 -7.44 17.44 -18.74
CA ASN A 190 -8.63 17.99 -18.11
C ASN A 190 -9.52 16.88 -17.50
N SER A 191 -10.43 17.28 -16.62
CA SER A 191 -11.31 16.38 -15.86
C SER A 191 -12.22 15.48 -16.72
N LYS A 192 -12.30 15.69 -18.05
CA LYS A 192 -13.15 14.91 -18.95
C LYS A 192 -12.41 13.75 -19.64
N ASN A 193 -11.09 13.61 -19.46
CA ASN A 193 -10.34 12.59 -20.17
C ASN A 193 -10.66 11.18 -19.66
N ARG A 194 -11.29 10.36 -20.51
CA ARG A 194 -11.69 8.98 -20.19
C ARG A 194 -10.49 8.06 -19.90
N ARG A 195 -9.28 8.43 -20.34
CA ARG A 195 -8.04 7.66 -20.11
C ARG A 195 -7.64 7.58 -18.65
N CYS A 196 -8.12 8.51 -17.81
CA CYS A 196 -7.86 8.53 -16.38
C CYS A 196 -8.97 7.91 -15.53
N SER A 197 -9.98 7.32 -16.16
CA SER A 197 -11.14 6.76 -15.47
C SER A 197 -10.97 5.27 -15.24
N PHE A 198 -11.08 4.84 -13.99
CA PHE A 198 -11.04 3.43 -13.60
C PHE A 198 -12.35 2.99 -12.95
N LYS A 199 -12.77 1.76 -13.23
CA LYS A 199 -13.81 1.06 -12.47
C LYS A 199 -13.14 0.18 -11.42
N ARG A 200 -13.69 0.20 -10.20
CA ARG A 200 -13.38 -0.79 -9.15
C ARG A 200 -14.31 -1.99 -9.33
N ARG A 201 -13.77 -3.20 -9.24
CA ARG A 201 -14.50 -4.47 -9.38
C ARG A 201 -14.08 -5.48 -8.32
#